data_AF-A0A520I3A2-F1
#
_entry.id   AF-A0A520I3A2-F1
#
_cell.length_a   1.000
_cell.length_b   1.000
_cell.length_c   1.000
_cell.angle_alpha   90.00
_cell.angle_beta   90.00
_cell.angle_gamma   90.00
#
_symmetry.space_group_name_H-M   'P 1'
#
loop_
_entity.id
_entity.type
_entity.pdbx_description
1 polymer ?
#
loop_
_entity_poly.entity_id
_entity_poly.type
_entity_poly.pdbx_seq_one_letter_code
_entity_poly.pdbx_strand_id
1 'polypeptide(L)'
;MARRMRGAVAAMLALVSADAGVAQGTAHPAATLVDRVELSSDGFDPAFGGISGIAYDRRHRTWLLLSDDRSDHAPARVYTAKIDPSARGRWRVSQRRRVVLRDGQGNAFPAAGQHREAVDPEAIRVASDGSVLWTSEGDAKDGYGPPVHA
;
A
#
# COMPACT_ATOMS: atom_id res chain seq x y z
N MET A 1 25.64 -39.27 -78.30
CA MET A 1 26.86 -38.64 -78.86
C MET A 1 26.91 -37.20 -78.34
N ALA A 2 28.01 -36.83 -77.67
CA ALA A 2 28.43 -35.49 -77.22
C ALA A 2 27.55 -34.67 -76.24
N ARG A 3 27.92 -34.81 -74.96
CA ARG A 3 27.70 -33.95 -73.80
C ARG A 3 28.51 -32.64 -73.93
N ARG A 4 27.90 -31.48 -73.61
CA ARG A 4 28.64 -30.29 -73.13
C ARG A 4 27.88 -29.68 -71.94
N MET A 5 28.36 -30.01 -70.74
CA MET A 5 27.98 -29.33 -69.49
C MET A 5 28.65 -27.95 -69.46
N ARG A 6 27.87 -26.89 -69.23
CA ARG A 6 28.37 -25.61 -68.74
C ARG A 6 28.09 -25.58 -67.24
N GLY A 7 29.13 -25.70 -66.42
CA GLY A 7 29.03 -25.48 -64.98
C GLY A 7 28.99 -23.97 -64.71
N ALA A 8 27.92 -23.49 -64.10
CA ALA A 8 27.84 -22.15 -63.52
C ALA A 8 28.15 -22.26 -62.02
N VAL A 9 29.12 -21.48 -61.56
CA VAL A 9 29.48 -21.35 -60.14
C VAL A 9 28.43 -20.45 -59.49
N ALA A 10 27.65 -21.00 -58.54
CA ALA A 10 26.71 -20.22 -57.73
C ALA A 10 27.45 -19.71 -56.49
N ALA A 11 27.55 -18.38 -56.35
CA ALA A 11 28.05 -17.73 -55.15
C ALA A 11 27.00 -17.85 -54.02
N MET A 12 27.37 -18.49 -52.91
CA MET A 12 26.58 -18.51 -51.69
C MET A 12 26.67 -17.16 -50.99
N LEU A 13 25.55 -16.42 -50.96
CA LEU A 13 25.40 -15.22 -50.16
C LEU A 13 24.99 -15.65 -48.74
N ALA A 14 25.89 -15.53 -47.76
CA ALA A 14 25.57 -15.77 -46.37
C ALA A 14 24.74 -14.60 -45.82
N LEU A 15 23.47 -14.83 -45.49
CA LEU A 15 22.67 -13.88 -44.71
C LEU A 15 23.13 -13.91 -43.24
N VAL A 16 23.76 -12.83 -42.79
CA VAL A 16 23.91 -12.52 -41.37
C VAL A 16 22.56 -11.98 -40.90
N SER A 17 21.87 -12.70 -40.01
CA SER A 17 20.71 -12.15 -39.29
C SER A 17 21.24 -11.32 -38.13
N ALA A 18 21.08 -10.00 -38.21
CA ALA A 18 21.31 -9.12 -37.08
C ALA A 18 20.10 -9.25 -36.14
N ASP A 19 20.31 -9.87 -34.99
CA ASP A 19 19.31 -9.90 -33.93
C ASP A 19 19.27 -8.50 -33.31
N ALA A 20 18.24 -7.72 -33.68
CA ALA A 20 18.00 -6.41 -33.11
C ALA A 20 17.44 -6.60 -31.69
N GLY A 21 18.34 -6.73 -30.72
CA GLY A 21 17.98 -6.65 -29.31
C GLY A 21 17.26 -5.33 -29.04
N VAL A 22 15.93 -5.38 -28.93
CA VAL A 22 15.13 -4.24 -28.47
C VAL A 22 15.47 -4.04 -27.00
N ALA A 23 16.37 -3.10 -26.73
CA ALA A 23 16.57 -2.58 -25.38
C ALA A 23 15.27 -1.90 -24.94
N GLN A 24 14.40 -2.65 -24.27
CA GLN A 24 13.26 -2.08 -23.57
C GLN A 24 13.77 -1.31 -22.36
N GLY A 25 14.09 -0.03 -22.55
CA GLY A 25 14.19 0.91 -21.45
C GLY A 25 12.80 1.10 -20.85
N THR A 26 12.41 0.25 -19.91
CA THR A 26 11.20 0.47 -19.12
C THR A 26 11.46 1.68 -18.25
N ALA A 27 10.92 2.84 -18.62
CA ALA A 27 10.90 4.00 -17.75
C ALA A 27 10.20 3.59 -16.45
N HIS A 28 10.95 3.46 -15.36
CA HIS A 28 10.37 3.21 -14.06
C HIS A 28 9.47 4.39 -13.70
N PRO A 29 8.26 4.16 -13.15
CA PRO A 29 7.42 5.25 -12.69
C PRO A 29 8.21 6.09 -11.67
N ALA A 30 8.49 7.34 -12.04
CA ALA A 30 9.19 8.27 -11.16
C ALA A 30 8.16 8.90 -10.21
N ALA A 31 8.28 8.63 -8.92
CA ALA A 31 7.53 9.36 -7.90
C ALA A 31 8.17 10.73 -7.67
N THR A 32 7.36 11.79 -7.66
CA THR A 32 7.80 13.15 -7.30
C THR A 32 7.10 13.56 -6.01
N LEU A 33 7.85 14.06 -5.03
CA LEU A 33 7.28 14.63 -3.82
C LEU A 33 6.58 15.95 -4.16
N VAL A 34 5.25 15.99 -4.01
CA VAL A 34 4.45 17.21 -4.26
C VAL A 34 4.38 18.08 -3.01
N ASP A 35 4.18 17.47 -1.83
CA ASP A 35 4.08 18.16 -0.56
C ASP A 35 4.38 17.19 0.61
N ARG A 36 4.64 17.74 1.79
CA ARG A 36 4.81 16.99 3.04
C ARG A 36 4.03 17.66 4.17
N VAL A 37 3.30 16.83 4.90
CA VAL A 37 2.62 17.24 6.13
C VAL A 37 3.15 16.41 7.29
N GLU A 38 3.74 17.07 8.28
CA GLU A 38 4.07 16.44 9.55
C GLU A 38 2.88 16.58 10.50
N LEU A 39 2.36 15.45 10.98
CA LEU A 39 1.26 15.42 11.94
C LEU A 39 1.85 15.50 13.35
N SER A 40 1.59 16.60 14.06
CA SER A 40 1.85 16.61 15.50
C SER A 40 0.83 15.74 16.22
N SER A 41 1.25 15.14 17.34
CA SER A 41 0.35 14.39 18.23
C SER A 41 -0.63 15.31 18.98
N ASP A 42 -0.45 16.63 18.92
CA ASP A 42 -1.31 17.59 19.60
C ASP A 42 -2.78 17.43 19.23
N GLY A 43 -3.62 17.26 20.25
CA GLY A 43 -5.05 17.09 20.12
C GLY A 43 -5.49 15.70 19.68
N PHE A 44 -4.56 14.76 19.43
CA PHE A 44 -4.87 13.34 19.48
C PHE A 44 -4.77 12.81 20.92
N ASP A 45 -5.18 11.57 21.13
CA ASP A 45 -4.96 10.90 22.41
C ASP A 45 -3.49 10.43 22.57
N PRO A 46 -3.04 10.11 23.79
CA PRO A 46 -1.64 9.76 24.06
C PRO A 46 -1.09 8.55 23.29
N ALA A 47 -1.95 7.69 22.73
CA ALA A 47 -1.54 6.53 21.96
C ALA A 47 -1.36 6.82 20.46
N PHE A 48 -1.53 8.07 20.03
CA PHE A 48 -1.36 8.44 18.63
C PHE A 48 0.11 8.34 18.19
N GLY A 49 0.35 7.61 17.12
CA GLY A 49 1.66 7.34 16.56
C GLY A 49 1.63 6.10 15.67
N GLY A 50 2.77 5.79 15.05
CA GLY A 50 2.95 4.55 14.28
C GLY A 50 1.91 4.42 13.16
N ILE A 51 1.89 5.34 12.20
CA ILE A 51 0.89 5.32 11.13
C ILE A 51 1.44 4.52 9.94
N SER A 52 0.89 3.32 9.71
CA SER A 52 1.23 2.46 8.57
C SER A 52 0.31 2.69 7.36
N GLY A 53 -0.95 3.07 7.60
CA GLY A 53 -1.95 3.22 6.55
C GLY A 53 -2.64 4.58 6.55
N ILE A 54 -2.92 5.11 5.36
CA ILE A 54 -3.73 6.30 5.17
C ILE A 54 -4.75 6.13 4.05
N ALA A 55 -5.99 6.58 4.27
CA ALA A 55 -7.02 6.65 3.25
C ALA A 55 -7.84 7.93 3.38
N TYR A 56 -8.36 8.43 2.26
CA TYR A 56 -9.27 9.57 2.27
C TYR A 56 -10.70 9.11 2.05
N ASP A 57 -11.55 9.37 3.03
CA ASP A 57 -13.00 9.24 2.90
C ASP A 57 -13.58 10.50 2.28
N ARG A 58 -13.96 10.39 1.00
CA ARG A 58 -14.58 11.49 0.24
C ARG A 58 -15.97 11.87 0.74
N ARG A 59 -16.72 10.94 1.31
CA ARG A 59 -18.10 11.18 1.78
C ARG A 59 -18.10 12.05 3.03
N HIS A 60 -17.20 11.75 3.97
CA HIS A 60 -17.07 12.50 5.21
C HIS A 60 -16.00 13.60 5.17
N ARG A 61 -15.22 13.66 4.08
CA ARG A 61 -14.11 14.60 3.85
C ARG A 61 -13.09 14.54 4.99
N THR A 62 -12.72 13.31 5.35
CA THR A 62 -11.83 13.00 6.47
C THR A 62 -10.78 12.00 6.04
N TRP A 63 -9.60 12.11 6.65
CA TRP A 63 -8.53 11.14 6.53
C TRP A 63 -8.69 10.07 7.61
N LEU A 64 -8.49 8.82 7.23
CA LEU A 64 -8.34 7.67 8.11
C LEU A 64 -6.84 7.37 8.20
N LEU A 65 -6.32 7.29 9.42
CA LEU A 65 -4.92 7.04 9.75
C LEU A 65 -4.86 5.74 10.57
N LEU A 66 -4.46 4.65 9.94
CA LEU A 66 -4.34 3.33 10.57
C LEU A 66 -3.05 3.28 11.39
N SER A 67 -3.15 2.85 12.65
CA SER A 67 -1.99 2.63 13.50
C SER A 67 -1.44 1.21 13.32
N ASP A 68 -0.12 1.08 13.28
CA ASP A 68 0.65 -0.18 13.30
C ASP A 68 0.75 -0.81 14.69
N ASP A 69 0.30 -0.12 15.75
CA ASP A 69 0.33 -0.63 17.11
C ASP A 69 -0.60 -1.85 17.22
N ARG A 70 0.02 -3.01 17.42
CA ARG A 70 -0.58 -4.35 17.46
C ARG A 70 -1.38 -4.63 18.73
N SER A 71 -2.01 -3.60 19.28
CA SER A 71 -2.54 -3.55 20.63
C SER A 71 -1.49 -3.55 21.76
N ASP A 72 -0.22 -3.30 21.47
CA ASP A 72 0.85 -3.32 22.48
C ASP A 72 0.74 -2.14 23.47
N HIS A 73 0.34 -0.95 22.99
CA HIS A 73 0.23 0.26 23.81
C HIS A 73 -1.22 0.70 24.05
N ALA A 74 -2.08 0.50 23.07
CA ALA A 74 -3.53 0.70 23.16
C ALA A 74 -4.24 -0.19 22.13
N PRO A 75 -5.54 -0.51 22.28
CA PRO A 75 -6.24 -1.34 21.29
C PRO A 75 -5.99 -0.88 19.85
N ALA A 76 -5.80 -1.85 18.94
CA ALA A 76 -5.63 -1.62 17.51
C ALA A 76 -6.71 -0.66 16.98
N ARG A 77 -6.31 0.32 16.17
CA ARG A 77 -7.11 1.53 15.97
C ARG A 77 -6.86 2.23 14.65
N VAL A 78 -7.88 2.97 14.23
CA VAL A 78 -7.84 3.98 13.19
C VAL A 78 -8.14 5.34 13.82
N TYR A 79 -7.38 6.36 13.44
CA TYR A 79 -7.70 7.74 13.75
C TYR A 79 -8.41 8.39 12.56
N THR A 80 -9.45 9.17 12.82
CA THR A 80 -10.03 10.06 11.81
C THR A 80 -9.57 11.48 12.07
N ALA A 81 -9.19 12.23 11.03
CA ALA A 81 -8.87 13.65 11.14
C ALA A 81 -9.26 14.41 9.87
N LYS A 82 -9.57 15.70 10.01
CA LYS A 82 -9.55 16.62 8.87
C LYS A 82 -8.16 17.23 8.75
N ILE A 83 -7.61 17.17 7.54
CA ILE A 83 -6.31 17.72 7.18
C ILE A 83 -6.56 18.59 5.95
N ASP A 84 -6.66 19.90 6.18
CA ASP A 84 -7.02 20.89 5.15
C ASP A 84 -5.86 21.87 4.91
N PRO A 85 -5.67 22.35 3.67
CA PRO A 85 -4.72 23.42 3.40
C PRO A 85 -5.15 24.71 4.11
N SER A 86 -4.18 25.49 4.58
CA SER A 86 -4.40 26.80 5.19
C SER A 86 -3.72 27.91 4.40
N ALA A 87 -4.16 29.15 4.59
CA ALA A 87 -3.76 30.35 3.84
C ALA A 87 -2.25 30.70 3.87
N ARG A 88 -1.40 29.93 4.55
CA ARG A 88 0.05 30.18 4.67
C ARG A 88 0.92 29.02 4.18
N GLY A 89 0.39 28.17 3.27
CA GLY A 89 1.13 26.98 2.80
C GLY A 89 1.37 25.96 3.92
N ARG A 90 0.57 26.01 4.98
CA ARG A 90 0.58 25.02 6.07
C ARG A 90 -0.69 24.22 6.06
N TRP A 91 -0.65 23.04 6.64
CA TRP A 91 -1.82 22.20 6.82
C TRP A 91 -2.43 22.40 8.20
N ARG A 92 -3.76 22.36 8.27
CA ARG A 92 -4.51 22.41 9.52
C ARG A 92 -5.08 21.03 9.79
N VAL A 93 -4.71 20.47 10.93
CA VAL A 93 -5.28 19.22 11.43
C VAL A 93 -6.37 19.53 12.46
N SER A 94 -7.56 18.96 12.31
CA SER A 94 -8.71 19.18 13.20
C SER A 94 -9.64 17.96 13.22
N GLN A 95 -10.69 18.01 14.06
CA GLN A 95 -11.73 16.96 14.16
C GLN A 95 -11.16 15.54 14.32
N ARG A 96 -10.20 15.40 15.25
CA ARG A 96 -9.49 14.17 15.54
C ARG A 96 -10.36 13.24 16.37
N ARG A 97 -10.41 11.96 16.01
CA ARG A 97 -11.10 10.91 16.81
C ARG A 97 -10.35 9.60 16.68
N ARG A 98 -10.40 8.77 17.72
CA ARG A 98 -9.94 7.38 17.70
C ARG A 98 -11.13 6.45 17.49
N VAL A 99 -10.94 5.45 16.64
CA VAL A 99 -11.87 4.34 16.39
C VAL A 99 -11.12 3.03 16.63
N VAL A 100 -11.61 2.21 17.55
CA VAL A 100 -11.01 0.90 17.86
C VAL A 100 -11.43 -0.11 16.80
N LEU A 101 -10.46 -0.85 16.25
CA LEU A 101 -10.69 -1.99 15.37
C LEU A 101 -11.20 -3.17 16.20
N ARG A 102 -12.19 -3.87 15.66
CA ARG A 102 -12.86 -4.97 16.36
C ARG A 102 -12.95 -6.20 15.48
N ASP A 103 -12.90 -7.37 16.10
CA ASP A 103 -13.15 -8.64 15.45
C ASP A 103 -14.64 -8.80 15.08
N GLY A 104 -14.98 -9.88 14.36
CA GLY A 104 -16.36 -10.17 13.95
C GLY A 104 -17.33 -10.41 15.10
N GLN A 105 -16.83 -10.54 16.34
CA GLN A 105 -17.64 -10.66 17.56
C GLN A 105 -17.75 -9.32 18.31
N GLY A 106 -17.16 -8.25 17.77
CA GLY A 106 -17.16 -6.91 18.37
C GLY A 106 -16.13 -6.70 19.47
N ASN A 107 -15.22 -7.66 19.71
CA ASN A 107 -14.15 -7.48 20.69
C ASN A 107 -12.99 -6.70 20.08
N ALA A 108 -12.27 -5.94 20.90
CA ALA A 108 -10.99 -5.39 20.47
C ALA A 108 -10.00 -6.53 20.19
N PHE A 109 -9.14 -6.34 19.20
CA PHE A 109 -8.00 -7.22 18.97
C PHE A 109 -7.04 -7.14 20.17
N PRO A 110 -6.60 -8.28 20.72
CA PRO A 110 -5.63 -8.31 21.81
C PRO A 110 -4.21 -7.99 21.32
N ALA A 111 -3.30 -7.78 22.28
CA ALA A 111 -1.87 -7.81 22.01
C ALA A 111 -1.39 -9.24 21.76
N ALA A 112 -0.20 -9.39 21.17
CA ALA A 112 0.39 -10.68 20.83
C ALA A 112 0.51 -11.64 22.03
N GLY A 113 0.45 -12.95 21.76
CA GLY A 113 0.64 -14.00 22.78
C GLY A 113 -0.61 -14.28 23.63
N GLN A 114 -1.78 -13.81 23.19
CA GLN A 114 -3.06 -14.04 23.87
C GLN A 114 -3.89 -15.17 23.25
N HIS A 115 -3.29 -16.01 22.38
CA HIS A 115 -3.96 -17.14 21.71
C HIS A 115 -5.21 -16.72 20.93
N ARG A 116 -5.18 -15.48 20.44
CA ARG A 116 -6.20 -14.80 19.66
C ARG A 116 -5.44 -13.88 18.70
N GLU A 117 -6.01 -13.61 17.54
CA GLU A 117 -5.37 -12.81 16.51
C GLU A 117 -4.91 -11.43 17.03
N ALA A 118 -3.60 -11.23 17.15
CA ALA A 118 -3.02 -9.91 17.38
C ALA A 118 -2.65 -9.27 16.04
N VAL A 119 -3.56 -8.44 15.54
CA VAL A 119 -3.42 -7.80 14.23
C VAL A 119 -2.18 -6.93 14.15
N ASP A 120 -1.58 -6.95 12.97
CA ASP A 120 -0.43 -6.15 12.53
C ASP A 120 -0.83 -5.26 11.36
N PRO A 121 -1.47 -4.11 11.59
CA PRO A 121 -2.20 -3.38 10.54
C PRO A 121 -1.26 -2.61 9.59
N GLU A 122 -1.40 -2.79 8.27
CA GLU A 122 -0.44 -2.24 7.29
C GLU A 122 -1.04 -1.35 6.19
N ALA A 123 -2.31 -1.53 5.84
CA ALA A 123 -2.94 -0.71 4.82
C ALA A 123 -4.43 -0.51 5.10
N ILE A 124 -4.97 0.61 4.64
CA ILE A 124 -6.40 0.95 4.74
C ILE A 124 -6.88 1.59 3.43
N ARG A 125 -8.10 1.29 3.01
CA ARG A 125 -8.77 1.82 1.82
C ARG A 125 -10.25 2.05 2.11
N VAL A 126 -10.80 3.10 1.53
CA VAL A 126 -12.25 3.34 1.51
C VAL A 126 -12.76 2.90 0.14
N ALA A 127 -13.63 1.90 0.10
CA ALA A 127 -14.23 1.40 -1.13
C ALA A 127 -15.29 2.38 -1.67
N SER A 128 -15.72 2.16 -2.93
CA SER A 128 -16.69 3.03 -3.60
C SER A 128 -18.07 3.07 -2.91
N ASP A 129 -18.46 1.96 -2.28
CA ASP A 129 -19.68 1.84 -1.49
C ASP A 129 -19.56 2.44 -0.08
N GLY A 130 -18.37 2.92 0.30
CA GLY A 130 -18.06 3.53 1.60
C GLY A 130 -17.61 2.56 2.67
N SER A 131 -17.52 1.25 2.39
CA SER A 131 -16.90 0.30 3.29
C SER A 131 -15.41 0.59 3.47
N VAL A 132 -14.86 0.21 4.62
CA VAL A 132 -13.45 0.40 4.95
C VAL A 132 -12.78 -0.96 4.93
N LEU A 133 -11.86 -1.14 3.99
CA LEU A 133 -11.03 -2.34 3.89
C LEU A 133 -9.67 -2.04 4.50
N TRP A 134 -9.13 -2.94 5.30
CA TRP A 134 -7.77 -2.80 5.82
C TRP A 134 -7.09 -4.16 5.91
N THR A 135 -5.75 -4.15 5.87
CA THR A 135 -4.95 -5.37 5.83
C THR A 135 -4.13 -5.51 7.09
N SER A 136 -3.79 -6.76 7.42
CA SER A 136 -2.78 -7.05 8.41
C SER A 136 -1.71 -8.01 7.85
N GLU A 137 -0.47 -7.93 8.35
CA GLU A 137 0.55 -8.97 8.14
C GLU A 137 0.24 -10.28 8.89
N GLY A 138 -0.75 -10.25 9.79
CA GLY A 138 -1.20 -11.38 10.58
C GLY A 138 -0.39 -11.58 11.86
N ASP A 139 -0.60 -12.73 12.48
CA ASP A 139 0.09 -13.18 13.68
C ASP A 139 0.50 -14.64 13.53
N ALA A 140 1.55 -14.86 12.73
CA ALA A 140 1.98 -16.20 12.34
C ALA A 140 2.35 -17.10 13.54
N LYS A 141 2.78 -16.52 14.66
CA LYS A 141 3.12 -17.28 15.88
C LYS A 141 1.89 -17.90 16.53
N ASP A 142 0.76 -17.21 16.48
CA ASP A 142 -0.53 -17.68 17.01
C ASP A 142 -1.42 -18.31 15.93
N GLY A 143 -0.88 -18.55 14.71
CA GLY A 143 -1.54 -19.28 13.64
C GLY A 143 -2.41 -18.44 12.69
N TYR A 144 -2.28 -17.11 12.74
CA TYR A 144 -3.03 -16.20 11.88
C TYR A 144 -2.16 -15.70 10.73
N GLY A 145 -2.52 -16.06 9.49
CA GLY A 145 -1.87 -15.52 8.29
C GLY A 145 -2.37 -14.10 7.95
N PRO A 146 -1.78 -13.42 6.96
CA PRO A 146 -2.16 -12.08 6.56
C PRO A 146 -3.63 -12.00 6.08
N PRO A 147 -4.53 -11.25 6.75
CA PRO A 147 -5.91 -11.09 6.33
C PRO A 147 -6.17 -9.74 5.65
N VAL A 148 -7.30 -9.67 4.94
CA VAL A 148 -8.00 -8.41 4.61
C VAL A 148 -9.29 -8.39 5.43
N HIS A 149 -9.48 -7.33 6.21
CA HIS A 149 -10.67 -7.09 7.01
C HIS A 149 -11.59 -6.07 6.31
N ALA A 150 -12.90 -6.21 6.53
CA ALA A 150 -13.96 -5.37 5.97
C ALA A 150 -15.02 -5.05 7.02
#